data_AF-A0A925PCK7-F1
#
_entry.id   AF-A0A925PCK7-F1
#
_cell.length_a   1.000
_cell.length_b   1.000
_cell.length_c   1.000
_cell.angle_alpha   90.00
_cell.angle_beta   90.00
_cell.angle_gamma   90.00
#
_symmetry.space_group_name_H-M   'P 1'
#
loop_
_entity.id
_entity.type
_entity.pdbx_description
1 polymer ?
#
loop_
_entity_poly.entity_id
_entity_poly.type
_entity_poly.pdbx_seq_one_letter_code
_entity_poly.pdbx_strand_id
1 'polypeptide(L)'
;MERQLRINWPAIVEEAKQRRKSQRLTQQRLAALAGVSTPTVSRFESGEKDIQLSSVTSILSVLGMMDGRTLIFPGSDGRYDSGRMVFLFSGNDGEKTVPCAISYEALADHFDGDNEEPVKVFRKHRERIEHEARRKYLAGRLESDGSVLIKSEDL
;
A
#
# COMPACT_ATOMS: atom_id res chain seq x y z
N MET A 1 -8.01 -1.28 -18.90
CA MET A 1 -9.25 -0.75 -18.31
C MET A 1 -8.85 0.34 -17.31
N GLU A 2 -9.01 1.62 -17.65
CA GLU A 2 -8.65 2.73 -16.76
C GLU A 2 -9.51 2.69 -15.49
N ARG A 3 -8.89 2.52 -14.32
CA ARG A 3 -9.61 2.60 -13.05
C ARG A 3 -9.90 4.06 -12.76
N GLN A 4 -11.16 4.47 -12.89
CA GLN A 4 -11.61 5.78 -12.46
C GLN A 4 -11.66 5.81 -10.92
N LEU A 5 -10.54 6.19 -10.29
CA LEU A 5 -10.49 6.38 -8.84
C LEU A 5 -11.35 7.59 -8.46
N ARG A 6 -12.49 7.33 -7.81
CA ARG A 6 -13.40 8.37 -7.31
C ARG A 6 -13.34 8.40 -5.79
N ILE A 7 -13.05 9.58 -5.23
CA ILE A 7 -13.03 9.81 -3.79
C ILE A 7 -14.44 10.22 -3.34
N ASN A 8 -15.04 9.44 -2.44
CA ASN A 8 -16.32 9.81 -1.81
C ASN A 8 -16.06 10.75 -0.62
N TRP A 9 -16.00 12.06 -0.89
CA TRP A 9 -15.68 13.07 0.11
C TRP A 9 -16.62 13.07 1.33
N PRO A 10 -17.97 13.06 1.17
CA PRO A 10 -18.87 12.97 2.31
C PRO A 10 -18.63 11.74 3.19
N ALA A 11 -18.38 10.58 2.60
CA ALA A 11 -18.11 9.36 3.35
C ALA A 11 -16.80 9.46 4.15
N ILE A 12 -15.75 10.05 3.58
CA ILE A 12 -14.48 10.28 4.29
C ILE A 12 -14.66 11.21 5.48
N VAL A 13 -15.38 12.31 5.29
CA VAL A 13 -15.62 13.29 6.36
C VAL A 13 -16.43 12.67 7.50
N GLU A 14 -17.47 11.90 7.18
CA GLU A 14 -18.28 11.24 8.21
C GLU A 14 -17.47 10.19 8.98
N GLU A 15 -16.73 9.33 8.29
CA GLU A 15 -15.85 8.35 8.93
C GLU A 15 -14.80 9.04 9.83
N ALA A 16 -14.20 10.14 9.38
CA ALA A 16 -13.24 10.91 10.17
C ALA A 16 -13.87 11.46 11.46
N LYS A 17 -15.09 12.00 11.38
CA LYS A 17 -15.83 12.49 12.56
C LYS A 17 -16.14 11.36 13.54
N GLN A 18 -16.58 10.20 13.05
CA GLN A 18 -16.86 9.04 13.89
C GLN A 18 -15.61 8.56 14.60
N ARG A 19 -14.48 8.42 13.87
CA ARG A 19 -13.19 8.03 14.46
C ARG A 19 -12.71 9.01 15.51
N ARG A 20 -12.73 10.32 15.23
CA ARG A 20 -12.34 11.34 16.21
C ARG A 20 -13.14 11.19 17.51
N LYS A 21 -14.46 11.02 17.41
CA LYS A 21 -15.34 10.83 18.57
C LYS A 21 -15.05 9.52 19.31
N SER A 22 -14.84 8.42 18.59
CA SER A 22 -14.50 7.11 19.19
C SER A 22 -13.18 7.16 19.98
N GLN A 23 -12.21 7.96 19.51
CA GLN A 23 -10.93 8.22 20.17
C GLN A 23 -11.02 9.30 21.26
N ARG A 24 -12.22 9.84 21.53
CA ARG A 24 -12.49 10.90 22.52
C ARG A 24 -11.67 12.19 22.31
N LEU A 25 -11.31 12.50 21.07
CA LEU A 25 -10.58 13.72 20.73
C LEU A 25 -11.55 14.88 20.51
N THR A 26 -11.27 16.05 21.10
CA THR A 26 -11.94 17.31 20.72
C THR A 26 -11.38 17.81 19.37
N GLN A 27 -12.10 18.70 18.68
CA GLN A 27 -11.56 19.34 17.47
C GLN A 27 -10.26 20.10 17.76
N GLN A 28 -10.16 20.77 18.91
CA GLN A 28 -8.96 21.46 19.35
C GLN A 28 -7.78 20.49 19.57
N ARG A 29 -8.04 19.34 20.21
CA ARG A 29 -6.99 18.33 20.45
C ARG A 29 -6.53 17.69 19.15
N LEU A 30 -7.46 17.36 18.25
CA LEU A 30 -7.14 16.85 16.92
C LEU A 30 -6.30 17.85 16.13
N ALA A 31 -6.70 19.12 16.13
CA ALA A 31 -5.98 20.20 15.46
C ALA A 31 -4.53 20.32 15.96
N ALA A 32 -4.34 20.29 17.28
CA ALA A 32 -3.02 20.31 17.89
C ALA A 32 -2.14 19.10 17.49
N LEU A 33 -2.72 17.90 17.46
CA LEU A 33 -2.00 16.68 17.04
C LEU A 33 -1.65 16.69 15.54
N ALA A 34 -2.54 17.23 14.70
CA ALA A 34 -2.36 17.29 13.26
C ALA A 34 -1.52 18.52 12.80
N GLY A 35 -1.14 19.41 13.71
CA GLY A 35 -0.39 20.63 13.38
C GLY A 35 -1.19 21.64 12.56
N VAL A 36 -2.53 21.68 12.71
CA VAL A 36 -3.43 22.59 11.99
C VAL A 36 -4.24 23.46 12.95
N SER A 37 -4.94 24.47 12.42
CA SER A 37 -5.83 25.31 13.24
C SER A 37 -7.14 24.58 13.59
N THR A 38 -7.74 24.90 14.74
CA THR A 38 -9.07 24.35 15.10
C THR A 38 -10.15 24.70 14.07
N PRO A 39 -10.21 25.93 13.51
CA PRO A 39 -11.10 26.23 12.39
C PRO A 39 -10.90 25.30 11.19
N THR A 40 -9.67 24.93 10.84
CA THR A 40 -9.38 23.99 9.74
C THR A 40 -10.06 22.64 9.96
N VAL A 41 -10.00 22.09 11.18
CA VAL A 41 -10.72 20.85 11.54
C VAL A 41 -12.22 21.03 11.44
N SER A 42 -12.76 22.16 11.93
CA SER A 42 -14.20 22.44 11.84
C SER A 42 -14.69 22.50 10.39
N ARG A 43 -13.97 23.21 9.51
CA ARG A 43 -14.29 23.31 8.07
C ARG A 43 -14.26 21.93 7.40
N PHE A 44 -13.24 21.13 7.70
CA PHE A 44 -13.13 19.75 7.21
C PHE A 44 -14.32 18.89 7.66
N GLU A 45 -14.67 18.90 8.96
CA GLU A 45 -15.81 18.14 9.50
C GLU A 45 -17.17 18.66 9.05
N SER A 46 -17.21 19.86 8.46
CA SER A 46 -18.41 20.45 7.83
C SER A 46 -18.52 20.09 6.34
N GLY A 47 -17.51 19.41 5.79
CA GLY A 47 -17.50 18.93 4.40
C GLY A 47 -17.04 19.97 3.38
N GLU A 48 -16.46 21.08 3.81
CA GLU A 48 -15.86 22.07 2.91
C GLU A 48 -14.71 21.45 2.09
N LYS A 49 -14.58 21.85 0.83
CA LYS A 49 -13.63 21.25 -0.13
C LYS A 49 -12.44 22.16 -0.46
N ASP A 50 -12.54 23.45 -0.17
CA ASP A 50 -11.50 24.45 -0.34
C ASP A 50 -10.52 24.45 0.85
N ILE A 51 -10.09 23.25 1.23
CA ILE A 51 -9.12 23.00 2.30
C ILE A 51 -7.86 22.46 1.64
N GLN A 52 -6.69 22.92 2.11
CA GLN A 52 -5.42 22.41 1.62
C GLN A 52 -5.33 20.89 1.83
N LEU A 53 -4.92 20.17 0.78
CA LEU A 53 -4.78 18.72 0.83
C LEU A 53 -3.83 18.27 1.95
N SER A 54 -2.75 19.02 2.20
CA SER A 54 -1.83 18.78 3.33
C SER A 54 -2.52 18.80 4.68
N SER A 55 -3.45 19.74 4.90
CA SER A 55 -4.24 19.79 6.14
C SER A 55 -5.14 18.56 6.27
N VAL A 56 -5.80 18.17 5.17
CA VAL A 56 -6.68 17.00 5.13
C VAL A 56 -5.88 15.72 5.42
N THR A 57 -4.74 15.52 4.76
CA THR A 57 -3.91 14.33 4.97
C THR A 57 -3.33 14.27 6.37
N SER A 58 -2.92 15.40 6.97
CA SER A 58 -2.51 15.46 8.38
C SER A 58 -3.63 15.05 9.34
N ILE A 59 -4.85 15.57 9.13
CA ILE A 59 -6.01 15.19 9.94
C ILE A 59 -6.30 13.69 9.82
N LEU A 60 -6.39 13.18 8.58
CA LEU A 60 -6.67 11.77 8.32
C LEU A 60 -5.56 10.84 8.86
N SER A 61 -4.31 11.28 8.83
CA SER A 61 -3.17 10.55 9.41
C SER A 61 -3.31 10.37 10.92
N VAL A 62 -3.62 11.44 11.67
CA VAL A 62 -3.86 11.36 13.12
C VAL A 62 -5.04 10.43 13.45
N LEU A 63 -6.05 10.40 12.59
CA LEU A 63 -7.23 9.53 12.74
C LEU A 63 -6.99 8.08 12.26
N GLY A 64 -5.78 7.75 11.82
CA GLY A 64 -5.44 6.40 11.32
C GLY A 64 -6.20 6.02 10.06
N MET A 65 -6.55 6.99 9.22
CA MET A 65 -7.26 6.82 7.95
C MET A 65 -6.34 6.91 6.73
N MET A 66 -5.05 7.17 6.94
CA MET A 66 -4.02 7.12 5.91
C MET A 66 -3.26 5.81 6.03
N ASP A 67 -3.02 5.17 4.88
CA ASP A 67 -2.07 4.06 4.82
C ASP A 67 -0.64 4.64 4.73
N GLY A 68 0.16 4.43 5.76
CA GLY A 68 1.56 4.87 5.81
C GLY A 68 2.55 3.88 5.18
N ARG A 69 2.07 2.71 4.77
CA ARG A 69 2.92 1.64 4.24
C ARG A 69 3.55 2.05 2.91
N THR A 70 4.85 1.81 2.78
CA THR A 70 5.60 2.10 1.56
C THR A 70 6.52 0.94 1.22
N LEU A 71 6.16 0.10 0.25
CA LEU A 71 7.01 -1.04 -0.14
C LEU A 71 8.03 -0.64 -1.22
N ILE A 72 9.31 -0.64 -0.82
CA ILE A 72 10.47 -0.29 -1.66
C ILE A 72 11.37 -1.53 -1.82
N PHE A 73 11.97 -1.72 -2.99
CA PHE A 73 12.85 -2.85 -3.27
C PHE A 73 14.29 -2.37 -3.45
N PRO A 74 15.19 -2.57 -2.47
CA PRO A 74 16.54 -2.00 -2.49
C PRO A 74 17.52 -2.69 -3.44
N GLY A 75 17.04 -3.39 -4.48
CA GLY A 75 17.90 -3.94 -5.53
C GLY A 75 18.51 -5.33 -5.26
N SER A 76 18.23 -5.98 -4.13
CA SER A 76 18.74 -7.35 -3.89
C SER A 76 18.21 -8.31 -4.95
N ASP A 77 19.10 -9.10 -5.53
CA ASP A 77 18.70 -10.20 -6.39
C ASP A 77 18.15 -11.33 -5.53
N GLY A 78 16.95 -11.80 -5.89
CA GLY A 78 16.27 -12.88 -5.20
C GLY A 78 16.89 -14.25 -5.46
N ARG A 79 16.21 -15.30 -5.01
CA ARG A 79 16.60 -16.69 -5.28
C ARG A 79 15.39 -17.55 -5.63
N TYR A 80 15.59 -18.54 -6.48
CA TYR A 80 14.58 -19.55 -6.73
C TYR A 80 14.59 -20.62 -5.63
N ASP A 81 13.42 -20.96 -5.11
CA ASP A 81 13.19 -22.09 -4.19
C ASP A 81 12.40 -23.15 -4.96
N SER A 82 13.09 -24.22 -5.38
CA SER A 82 12.50 -25.31 -6.16
C SER A 82 11.55 -26.18 -5.34
N GLY A 83 11.72 -26.26 -4.01
CA GLY A 83 10.83 -27.03 -3.15
C GLY A 83 9.46 -26.37 -3.02
N ARG A 84 9.41 -25.04 -3.12
CA ARG A 84 8.17 -24.25 -3.09
C ARG A 84 7.71 -23.79 -4.47
N MET A 85 8.50 -24.03 -5.51
CA MET A 85 8.30 -23.53 -6.87
C MET A 85 8.00 -22.02 -6.94
N VAL A 86 8.80 -21.23 -6.21
CA VAL A 86 8.67 -19.76 -6.16
C VAL A 86 10.02 -19.09 -6.30
N PHE A 87 10.02 -17.90 -6.89
CA PHE A 87 11.15 -16.98 -6.84
C PHE A 87 10.98 -16.01 -5.67
N LEU A 88 11.87 -16.10 -4.69
CA LEU A 88 11.88 -15.32 -3.47
C LEU A 88 12.68 -14.02 -3.66
N PHE A 89 12.12 -12.90 -3.22
CA PHE A 89 12.78 -11.60 -3.14
C PHE A 89 12.27 -10.84 -1.91
N SER A 90 12.72 -9.62 -1.69
CA SER A 90 12.34 -8.86 -0.49
C SER A 90 12.20 -7.38 -0.79
N GLY A 91 11.19 -6.77 -0.19
CA GLY A 91 11.05 -5.32 -0.10
C GLY A 91 11.13 -4.86 1.35
N ASN A 92 11.23 -3.55 1.54
CA ASN A 92 11.23 -2.91 2.85
C ASN A 92 10.06 -1.92 2.94
N ASP A 93 9.40 -1.94 4.09
CA ASP A 93 8.43 -0.93 4.52
C ASP A 93 8.95 -0.28 5.81
N GLY A 94 9.64 0.85 5.64
CA GLY A 94 10.50 1.40 6.69
C GLY A 94 11.61 0.42 7.08
N GLU A 95 11.69 0.07 8.35
CA GLU A 95 12.65 -0.92 8.88
C GLU A 95 12.16 -2.37 8.73
N LYS A 96 10.88 -2.56 8.36
CA LYS A 96 10.29 -3.89 8.23
C LYS A 96 10.66 -4.50 6.88
N THR A 97 11.40 -5.61 6.89
CA THR A 97 11.55 -6.44 5.70
C THR A 97 10.25 -7.21 5.44
N VAL A 98 9.76 -7.12 4.20
CA VAL A 98 8.57 -7.79 3.70
C VAL A 98 9.04 -8.88 2.72
N PRO A 99 8.88 -10.17 3.08
CA PRO A 99 9.17 -11.27 2.17
C PRO A 99 8.21 -11.23 0.98
N CYS A 100 8.75 -11.34 -0.22
CA CYS A 100 7.98 -11.40 -1.45
C CYS A 100 8.34 -12.65 -2.24
N ALA A 101 7.37 -13.17 -2.96
CA ALA A 101 7.52 -14.33 -3.82
C ALA A 101 6.68 -14.16 -5.08
N ILE A 102 7.16 -14.71 -6.18
CA ILE A 102 6.35 -14.95 -7.40
C ILE A 102 6.41 -16.43 -7.74
N SER A 103 5.25 -17.05 -7.98
CA SER A 103 5.18 -18.46 -8.35
C SER A 103 5.86 -18.74 -9.69
N TYR A 104 6.40 -19.94 -9.86
CA TYR A 104 6.94 -20.39 -11.15
C TYR A 104 5.90 -20.31 -12.27
N GLU A 105 4.66 -20.71 -12.00
CA GLU A 105 3.53 -20.61 -12.95
C GLU A 105 3.35 -19.17 -13.45
N ALA A 106 3.29 -18.19 -12.55
CA ALA A 106 3.23 -16.77 -12.91
C ALA A 106 4.43 -16.30 -13.75
N LEU A 107 5.64 -16.81 -13.47
CA LEU A 107 6.82 -16.51 -14.30
C LEU A 107 6.69 -17.10 -15.70
N ALA A 108 6.25 -18.35 -15.81
CA ALA A 108 6.03 -19.05 -17.07
C ALA A 108 4.96 -18.35 -17.94
N ASP A 109 3.77 -18.13 -17.37
CA ASP A 109 2.60 -17.62 -18.09
C ASP A 109 2.75 -16.17 -18.55
N HIS A 110 3.41 -15.32 -17.76
CA HIS A 110 3.38 -13.86 -17.95
C HIS A 110 4.73 -13.21 -18.24
N PHE A 111 5.84 -13.95 -18.14
CA PHE A 111 7.21 -13.41 -18.21
C PHE A 111 8.19 -14.29 -18.99
N ASP A 112 7.72 -15.15 -19.90
CA ASP A 112 8.55 -16.07 -20.70
C ASP A 112 9.39 -17.05 -19.85
N GLY A 113 8.90 -17.40 -18.65
CA GLY A 113 9.66 -18.14 -17.64
C GLY A 113 10.08 -19.56 -18.02
N ASP A 114 9.44 -20.18 -19.00
CA ASP A 114 9.76 -21.55 -19.44
C ASP A 114 11.05 -21.67 -20.26
N ASN A 115 11.54 -20.56 -20.80
CA ASN A 115 12.69 -20.54 -21.71
C ASN A 115 13.98 -20.07 -21.05
N GLU A 116 13.94 -19.62 -19.79
CA GLU A 116 15.06 -18.96 -19.12
C GLU A 116 15.15 -19.32 -17.63
N GLU A 117 16.34 -19.19 -17.05
CA GLU A 117 16.52 -19.36 -15.60
C GLU A 117 15.71 -18.31 -14.81
N PRO A 118 15.01 -18.68 -13.72
CA PRO A 118 14.13 -17.77 -12.98
C PRO A 118 14.79 -16.46 -12.53
N VAL A 119 16.09 -16.47 -12.19
CA VAL A 119 16.83 -15.25 -11.82
C VAL A 119 16.95 -14.28 -13.00
N LYS A 120 17.17 -14.79 -14.22
CA LYS A 120 17.28 -13.97 -15.44
C LYS A 120 15.92 -13.38 -15.80
N VAL A 121 14.87 -14.18 -15.75
CA VAL A 121 13.48 -13.76 -15.95
C VAL A 121 13.11 -12.65 -14.96
N PHE A 122 13.39 -12.87 -13.67
CA PHE A 122 13.11 -11.86 -12.65
C PHE A 122 13.86 -10.55 -12.92
N ARG A 123 15.15 -10.59 -13.23
CA ARG A 123 15.94 -9.37 -13.54
C ARG A 123 15.40 -8.63 -14.77
N LYS A 124 15.06 -9.35 -15.83
CA LYS A 124 14.50 -8.80 -17.08
C LYS A 124 13.14 -8.11 -16.84
N HIS A 125 12.33 -8.63 -15.93
CA HIS A 125 10.97 -8.15 -15.66
C HIS A 125 10.80 -7.52 -14.27
N ARG A 126 11.91 -7.11 -13.65
CA ARG A 126 11.99 -6.70 -12.24
C ARG A 126 10.98 -5.62 -11.90
N GLU A 127 10.91 -4.57 -12.71
CA GLU A 127 10.02 -3.43 -12.48
C GLU A 127 8.54 -3.86 -12.41
N ARG A 128 8.09 -4.73 -13.33
CA ARG A 128 6.70 -5.20 -13.37
C ARG A 128 6.40 -6.14 -12.19
N ILE A 129 7.31 -7.05 -11.85
CA ILE A 129 7.14 -7.96 -10.71
C ILE A 129 7.10 -7.18 -9.39
N GLU A 130 8.01 -6.22 -9.20
CA GLU A 130 8.03 -5.34 -8.03
C GLU A 130 6.79 -4.43 -7.96
N HIS A 131 6.29 -3.94 -9.10
CA HIS A 131 5.04 -3.20 -9.17
C HIS A 131 3.87 -4.03 -8.63
N GLU A 132 3.75 -5.28 -9.05
CA GLU A 132 2.65 -6.15 -8.65
C GLU A 132 2.75 -6.57 -7.17
N ALA A 133 3.97 -6.82 -6.67
CA ALA A 133 4.17 -7.02 -5.24
C ALA A 133 3.74 -5.79 -4.43
N ARG A 134 4.12 -4.58 -4.87
CA ARG A 134 3.72 -3.32 -4.22
C ARG A 134 2.21 -3.13 -4.25
N ARG A 135 1.58 -3.32 -5.41
CA ARG A 135 0.12 -3.22 -5.56
C ARG A 135 -0.60 -4.16 -4.61
N LYS A 136 -0.16 -5.42 -4.53
CA LYS A 136 -0.76 -6.44 -3.67
C LYS A 136 -0.56 -6.14 -2.18
N TYR A 137 0.65 -5.69 -1.81
CA TYR A 137 0.99 -5.28 -0.44
C TYR A 137 0.12 -4.11 0.06
N LEU A 138 0.03 -3.03 -0.73
CA LEU A 138 -0.75 -1.84 -0.37
C LEU A 138 -2.26 -2.12 -0.34
N ALA A 139 -2.73 -3.11 -1.12
CA ALA A 139 -4.10 -3.59 -1.05
C ALA A 139 -4.39 -4.47 0.18
N GLY A 140 -3.40 -4.75 1.03
CA GLY A 140 -3.54 -5.62 2.20
C GLY A 140 -3.77 -7.10 1.86
N ARG A 141 -3.49 -7.53 0.62
CA ARG A 141 -3.68 -8.90 0.15
C ARG A 141 -2.42 -9.73 0.42
N LEU A 142 -2.15 -9.95 1.70
CA LEU A 142 -0.97 -10.69 2.17
C LEU A 142 -1.31 -12.14 2.49
N GLU A 143 -0.31 -12.99 2.45
CA GLU A 143 -0.39 -14.32 3.03
C GLU A 143 -0.49 -14.22 4.57
N SER A 144 -0.92 -15.31 5.23
CA SER A 144 -1.11 -15.33 6.69
C SER A 144 0.16 -15.04 7.51
N ASP A 145 1.34 -15.29 6.93
CA ASP A 145 2.66 -15.00 7.52
C ASP A 145 3.12 -13.56 7.26
N GLY A 146 2.30 -12.75 6.57
CA GLY A 146 2.61 -11.37 6.20
C GLY A 146 3.47 -11.21 4.96
N SER A 147 3.77 -12.31 4.24
CA SER A 147 4.47 -12.26 2.96
C SER A 147 3.54 -11.86 1.80
N VAL A 148 4.14 -11.45 0.69
CA VAL A 148 3.43 -11.20 -0.57
C VAL A 148 3.74 -12.33 -1.53
N LEU A 149 2.71 -13.07 -1.97
CA LEU A 149 2.85 -14.06 -3.03
C LEU A 149 2.10 -13.58 -4.28
N ILE A 150 2.82 -13.40 -5.38
CA ILE A 150 2.28 -13.12 -6.72
C ILE A 150 2.00 -14.46 -7.40
N LYS A 151 0.75 -14.64 -7.85
CA LYS A 151 0.26 -15.79 -8.64
C LYS A 151 -0.17 -15.32 -10.03
N SER A 152 -0.36 -16.24 -10.98
CA SER A 152 -0.81 -15.89 -12.35
C SER A 152 -2.12 -15.09 -12.35
N GLU A 153 -3.05 -15.41 -11.43
CA GLU A 153 -4.33 -14.70 -11.28
C GLU A 153 -4.21 -13.21 -10.85
N ASP A 154 -3.03 -12.78 -10.38
CA ASP A 154 -2.79 -11.38 -10.00
C ASP A 154 -2.41 -10.48 -11.20
N LEU A 155 -2.00 -11.07 -12.33
CA LEU A 155 -1.19 -10.47 -13.42
C LEU A 155 -1.93 -10.19 -14.74
#